data_AF-A0A2T6D543-F1
#
_entry.id   AF-A0A2T6D543-F1
#
_cell.length_a   1.000
_cell.length_b   1.000
_cell.length_c   1.000
_cell.angle_alpha   90.00
_cell.angle_beta   90.00
_cell.angle_gamma   90.00
#
_symmetry.space_group_name_H-M   'P 1'
#
loop_
_entity.id
_entity.type
_entity.pdbx_description
1 polymer ?
#
loop_
_entity_poly.entity_id
_entity_poly.type
_entity_poly.pdbx_seq_one_letter_code
_entity_poly.pdbx_strand_id
1 'polypeptide(L)'
;MQPGAKSLKAFTLIDLMVSMTVISILTLLLLYLFDGASETSSKGGSRIDAETQARQVFDRIAMDIRHLVRRNDVDVAFDKKTATAAAAGNDELAFYSEVRGFAEPGSPPLRRLSVVGYRMNDLLQLERGARPLAWDGMRFSPTAAPVLSSPNSLPPVDVAGETSKYEVLGDQVLRFEYGFIVSADPLATPPRPEPMLSAVPPASLGQIDAIVVTVATLDSRARRMVDADGLASLARWLPDYQQSNATAGQTIAGIWNGLAQDASQYPSGVPAAAVSSVRVYQRYFYLK
;
A
#
# COMPACT_ATOMS: atom_id res chain seq x y z
N MET A 1 -64.43 51.18 -39.31
CA MET A 1 -63.31 50.30 -38.87
C MET A 1 -62.81 50.81 -37.52
N GLN A 2 -63.20 50.16 -36.42
CA GLN A 2 -62.71 50.48 -35.08
C GLN A 2 -61.45 49.64 -34.80
N PRO A 3 -60.36 50.23 -34.26
CA PRO A 3 -59.19 49.47 -33.85
C PRO A 3 -59.48 48.74 -32.54
N GLY A 4 -59.46 47.41 -32.57
CA GLY A 4 -59.57 46.59 -31.37
C GLY A 4 -58.36 46.81 -30.47
N ALA A 5 -58.55 47.55 -29.38
CA ALA A 5 -57.56 47.68 -28.32
C ALA A 5 -57.33 46.32 -27.68
N LYS A 6 -56.17 45.71 -27.98
CA LYS A 6 -55.73 44.47 -27.32
C LYS A 6 -55.42 44.81 -25.86
N SER A 7 -56.25 44.33 -24.95
CA SER A 7 -55.98 44.32 -23.52
C SER A 7 -54.70 43.52 -23.26
N LEU A 8 -53.62 44.22 -22.89
CA LEU A 8 -52.41 43.62 -22.38
C LEU A 8 -52.73 43.15 -20.95
N LYS A 9 -53.04 41.87 -20.80
CA LYS A 9 -53.20 41.23 -19.48
C LYS A 9 -51.86 41.35 -18.74
N ALA A 10 -51.80 42.21 -17.74
CA ALA A 10 -50.67 42.31 -16.82
C ALA A 10 -50.70 41.14 -15.82
N PHE A 11 -49.51 40.63 -15.47
CA PHE A 11 -49.36 39.57 -14.47
C PHE A 11 -49.85 40.02 -13.09
N THR A 12 -50.53 39.11 -12.38
CA THR A 12 -50.97 39.40 -11.01
C THR A 12 -49.82 39.24 -10.02
N LEU A 13 -49.91 39.90 -8.86
CA LEU A 13 -48.90 39.79 -7.80
C LEU A 13 -48.70 38.33 -7.33
N ILE A 14 -49.79 37.55 -7.32
CA ILE A 14 -49.75 36.14 -6.94
C ILE A 14 -49.02 35.28 -7.98
N ASP A 15 -49.18 35.56 -9.28
CA ASP A 15 -48.42 34.87 -10.34
C ASP A 15 -46.92 35.14 -10.20
N LEU A 16 -46.55 36.35 -9.79
CA LEU A 16 -45.15 36.76 -9.59
C LEU A 16 -44.55 36.06 -8.37
N MET A 17 -45.30 35.93 -7.26
CA MET A 17 -44.87 35.18 -6.08
C MET A 17 -44.73 33.69 -6.35
N VAL A 18 -45.68 33.09 -7.06
CA VAL A 18 -45.62 31.67 -7.44
C VAL A 18 -44.43 31.43 -8.36
N SER A 19 -44.22 32.29 -9.36
CA SER A 19 -43.07 32.19 -10.28
C SER A 19 -41.74 32.29 -9.55
N MET A 20 -41.58 33.24 -8.62
CA MET A 20 -40.37 33.37 -7.81
C MET A 20 -40.15 32.15 -6.91
N THR A 21 -41.21 31.60 -6.32
CA THR A 21 -41.13 30.41 -5.46
C THR A 21 -40.68 29.20 -6.28
N VAL A 22 -41.28 28.98 -7.45
CA VAL A 22 -40.91 27.88 -8.35
C VAL A 22 -39.47 28.02 -8.84
N ILE A 23 -39.05 29.23 -9.25
CA ILE A 23 -37.67 29.48 -9.67
C ILE A 23 -36.69 29.23 -8.52
N SER A 24 -37.02 29.65 -7.30
CA SER A 24 -36.16 29.43 -6.13
C SER A 24 -36.00 27.94 -5.83
N ILE A 25 -37.10 27.18 -5.86
CA ILE A 25 -37.08 25.72 -5.66
C ILE A 25 -36.27 25.03 -6.76
N LEU A 26 -36.47 25.40 -8.03
CA LEU A 26 -35.72 24.85 -9.16
C LEU A 26 -34.23 25.18 -9.05
N THR A 27 -33.88 26.40 -8.64
CA THR A 27 -32.48 26.81 -8.46
C THR A 27 -31.82 26.01 -7.33
N LEU A 28 -32.52 25.81 -6.20
CA LEU A 28 -32.01 24.98 -5.10
C LEU A 28 -31.83 23.52 -5.53
N LEU A 29 -32.79 22.95 -6.26
CA LEU A 29 -32.68 21.58 -6.80
C LEU A 29 -31.47 21.43 -7.72
N LEU A 30 -31.23 22.41 -8.60
CA LEU A 30 -30.06 22.40 -9.47
C LEU A 30 -28.76 22.48 -8.68
N LEU A 31 -28.67 23.34 -7.66
CA LEU A 31 -27.49 23.44 -6.78
C LEU A 31 -27.21 22.11 -6.08
N TYR A 32 -28.23 21.47 -5.51
CA TYR A 32 -28.10 20.15 -4.87
C TYR A 32 -27.60 19.08 -5.85
N LEU A 33 -28.10 19.08 -7.09
CA LEU A 33 -27.63 18.17 -8.15
C LEU A 33 -26.17 18.41 -8.52
N PHE A 34 -25.76 19.68 -8.66
CA PHE A 34 -24.38 20.04 -8.97
C PHE A 34 -23.42 19.66 -7.84
N ASP A 35 -23.80 19.91 -6.59
CA ASP A 35 -22.98 19.55 -5.42
C ASP A 35 -22.79 18.03 -5.33
N GLY A 36 -23.87 17.26 -5.47
CA GLY A 36 -23.81 15.79 -5.45
C GLY A 36 -22.98 15.22 -6.61
N ALA A 37 -23.09 15.79 -7.81
CA ALA A 37 -22.29 15.38 -8.96
C ALA A 37 -20.80 15.71 -8.77
N SER A 38 -20.49 16.89 -8.24
CA SER A 38 -19.12 17.33 -7.95
C SER A 38 -18.46 16.45 -6.89
N GLU A 39 -19.17 16.16 -5.78
CA GLU A 39 -18.69 15.28 -4.72
C GLU A 39 -18.40 13.87 -5.26
N THR A 40 -19.35 13.31 -6.03
CA THR A 40 -19.20 11.98 -6.64
C THR A 40 -18.01 11.92 -7.59
N SER A 41 -17.84 12.94 -8.44
CA SER A 41 -16.70 13.03 -9.35
C SER A 41 -15.37 13.11 -8.60
N SER A 42 -15.31 13.92 -7.54
CA SER A 42 -14.09 14.06 -6.71
C SER A 42 -13.71 12.77 -5.97
N LYS A 43 -14.70 12.05 -5.43
CA LYS A 43 -14.49 10.72 -4.81
C LYS A 43 -14.08 9.68 -5.85
N GLY A 44 -14.66 9.74 -7.05
CA GLY A 44 -14.29 8.91 -8.18
C GLY A 44 -12.83 9.09 -8.58
N GLY A 45 -12.37 10.34 -8.76
CA GLY A 45 -10.97 10.65 -9.06
C GLY A 45 -10.02 10.15 -7.97
N SER A 46 -10.33 10.43 -6.70
CA SER A 46 -9.53 9.99 -5.56
C SER A 46 -9.36 8.47 -5.50
N ARG A 47 -10.43 7.72 -5.82
CA ARG A 47 -10.39 6.26 -5.90
C ARG A 47 -9.53 5.77 -7.06
N ILE A 48 -9.64 6.41 -8.22
CA ILE A 48 -8.85 6.06 -9.41
C ILE A 48 -7.35 6.28 -9.15
N ASP A 49 -7.00 7.38 -8.48
CA ASP A 49 -5.60 7.69 -8.14
C ASP A 49 -5.02 6.65 -7.18
N ALA A 50 -5.74 6.36 -6.09
CA ALA A 50 -5.36 5.34 -5.10
C ALA A 50 -5.18 3.95 -5.74
N GLU A 51 -6.09 3.57 -6.65
CA GLU A 51 -6.01 2.30 -7.37
C GLU A 51 -4.87 2.28 -8.37
N THR A 52 -4.63 3.38 -9.08
CA THR A 52 -3.52 3.51 -10.04
C THR A 52 -2.19 3.31 -9.33
N GLN A 53 -2.01 3.94 -8.16
CA GLN A 53 -0.80 3.76 -7.39
C GLN A 53 -0.66 2.32 -6.85
N ALA A 54 -1.73 1.76 -6.28
CA ALA A 54 -1.69 0.38 -5.78
C ALA A 54 -1.28 -0.60 -6.89
N ARG A 55 -1.78 -0.41 -8.11
CA ARG A 55 -1.37 -1.19 -9.30
C ARG A 55 0.11 -1.03 -9.61
N GLN A 56 0.63 0.21 -9.65
CA GLN A 56 2.07 0.47 -9.89
C GLN A 56 2.95 -0.24 -8.86
N VAL A 57 2.59 -0.12 -7.57
CA VAL A 57 3.27 -0.80 -6.46
C VAL A 57 3.27 -2.32 -6.68
N PHE A 58 2.10 -2.90 -6.92
CA PHE A 58 1.99 -4.35 -7.09
C PHE A 58 2.66 -4.86 -8.35
N ASP A 59 2.64 -4.12 -9.45
CA ASP A 59 3.31 -4.54 -10.69
C ASP A 59 4.82 -4.50 -10.53
N ARG A 60 5.33 -3.54 -9.74
CA ARG A 60 6.74 -3.53 -9.40
C ARG A 60 7.12 -4.72 -8.52
N ILE A 61 6.36 -4.97 -7.46
CA ILE A 61 6.54 -6.15 -6.59
C ILE A 61 6.42 -7.45 -7.39
N ALA A 62 5.47 -7.53 -8.32
CA ALA A 62 5.29 -8.68 -9.20
C ALA A 62 6.56 -8.97 -10.00
N MET A 63 7.15 -7.93 -10.60
CA MET A 63 8.38 -8.06 -11.38
C MET A 63 9.52 -8.58 -10.51
N ASP A 64 9.72 -8.02 -9.32
CA ASP A 64 10.81 -8.41 -8.44
C ASP A 64 10.63 -9.83 -7.87
N ILE A 65 9.42 -10.21 -7.45
CA ILE A 65 9.09 -11.56 -6.96
C ILE A 65 9.15 -12.60 -8.09
N ARG A 66 8.75 -12.24 -9.32
CA ARG A 66 8.87 -13.15 -10.47
C ARG A 66 10.31 -13.53 -10.76
N HIS A 67 11.24 -12.61 -10.49
CA HIS A 67 12.68 -12.80 -10.66
C HIS A 67 13.38 -13.18 -9.34
N LEU A 68 12.64 -13.50 -8.28
CA LEU A 68 13.19 -13.91 -6.99
C LEU A 68 14.01 -15.20 -7.15
N VAL A 69 15.19 -15.24 -6.51
CA VAL A 69 16.05 -16.42 -6.49
C VAL A 69 15.46 -17.45 -5.52
N ARG A 70 14.83 -18.51 -6.06
CA ARG A 70 14.05 -19.50 -5.29
C ARG A 70 14.87 -20.65 -4.72
N ARG A 71 16.09 -20.41 -4.26
CA ARG A 71 16.91 -21.47 -3.68
C ARG A 71 16.75 -21.50 -2.16
N ASN A 72 16.72 -22.70 -1.59
CA ASN A 72 16.58 -22.88 -0.14
C ASN A 72 17.84 -22.48 0.65
N ASP A 73 18.99 -22.38 -0.01
CA ASP A 73 20.27 -21.94 0.58
C ASP A 73 20.52 -20.45 0.39
N VAL A 74 19.52 -19.70 -0.09
CA VAL A 74 19.59 -18.26 -0.29
C VAL A 74 18.68 -17.58 0.72
N ASP A 75 19.26 -16.63 1.45
CA ASP A 75 18.54 -15.92 2.49
C ASP A 75 17.43 -15.01 1.94
N VAL A 76 16.35 -14.94 2.70
CA VAL A 76 15.25 -13.97 2.54
C VAL A 76 14.95 -13.35 3.89
N ALA A 77 14.75 -12.03 3.92
CA ALA A 77 14.46 -11.28 5.12
C ALA A 77 12.97 -10.96 5.10
N PHE A 78 12.22 -11.69 5.93
CA PHE A 78 10.85 -11.38 6.28
C PHE A 78 10.85 -10.74 7.67
N ASP A 79 10.99 -9.42 7.73
CA ASP A 79 11.01 -8.69 8.99
C ASP A 79 9.61 -8.18 9.33
N LYS A 80 8.94 -8.97 10.17
CA LYS A 80 7.62 -8.65 10.73
C LYS A 80 7.78 -7.60 11.82
N LYS A 81 7.42 -6.36 11.53
CA LYS A 81 7.45 -5.29 12.53
C LYS A 81 6.18 -5.35 13.38
N THR A 82 6.29 -4.83 14.60
CA THR A 82 5.15 -4.72 15.51
C THR A 82 4.80 -3.25 15.73
N ALA A 83 3.53 -2.97 15.97
CA ALA A 83 2.99 -1.60 16.08
C ALA A 83 3.62 -0.72 17.19
N THR A 84 4.42 -1.30 18.09
CA THR A 84 5.18 -0.60 19.13
C THR A 84 6.51 0.00 18.64
N ALA A 85 6.96 -0.33 17.43
CA ALA A 85 8.19 0.19 16.84
C ALA A 85 7.99 1.56 16.16
N ALA A 86 9.10 2.27 15.90
CA ALA A 86 9.13 3.59 15.26
C ALA A 86 8.43 3.63 13.89
N ALA A 87 8.35 2.49 13.18
CA ALA A 87 7.68 2.33 11.89
C ALA A 87 6.18 1.98 11.99
N ALA A 88 5.55 2.16 13.15
CA ALA A 88 4.14 1.87 13.42
C ALA A 88 3.70 0.41 13.18
N GLY A 89 4.63 -0.54 12.96
CA GLY A 89 4.34 -1.95 12.67
C GLY A 89 4.42 -2.33 11.20
N ASN A 90 4.76 -1.40 10.30
CA ASN A 90 4.91 -1.71 8.88
C ASN A 90 6.02 -2.73 8.62
N ASP A 91 5.69 -3.77 7.87
CA ASP A 91 6.64 -4.84 7.56
C ASP A 91 7.79 -4.38 6.65
N GLU A 92 8.91 -5.10 6.72
CA GLU A 92 10.00 -4.98 5.76
C GLU A 92 10.31 -6.32 5.10
N LEU A 93 10.58 -6.27 3.79
CA LEU A 93 10.85 -7.45 2.98
C LEU A 93 12.11 -7.21 2.17
N ALA A 94 13.08 -8.13 2.22
CA ALA A 94 14.22 -8.10 1.31
C ALA A 94 14.59 -9.50 0.80
N PHE A 95 15.03 -9.58 -0.45
CA PHE A 95 15.39 -10.83 -1.11
C PHE A 95 16.31 -10.59 -2.31
N TYR A 96 16.96 -11.65 -2.75
CA TYR A 96 17.70 -11.66 -4.00
C TYR A 96 16.76 -11.79 -5.20
N SER A 97 16.95 -10.92 -6.20
CA SER A 97 16.16 -10.93 -7.43
C SER A 97 17.03 -10.70 -8.66
N GLU A 98 16.70 -11.39 -9.76
CA GLU A 98 17.39 -11.31 -11.05
C GLU A 98 17.07 -10.02 -11.84
N VAL A 99 17.01 -8.91 -11.13
CA VAL A 99 16.75 -7.57 -11.67
C VAL A 99 18.00 -6.71 -11.59
N ARG A 100 18.01 -5.64 -12.37
CA ARG A 100 19.05 -4.62 -12.29
C ARG A 100 18.78 -3.70 -11.09
N GLY A 101 19.80 -3.49 -10.27
CA GLY A 101 19.80 -2.53 -9.18
C GLY A 101 20.38 -1.17 -9.60
N PHE A 102 20.30 -0.20 -8.68
CA PHE A 102 20.88 1.13 -8.86
C PHE A 102 22.41 1.02 -8.87
N ALA A 103 23.00 1.17 -10.06
CA ALA A 103 24.44 1.25 -10.21
C ALA A 103 24.90 2.69 -9.96
N GLU A 104 26.03 2.87 -9.30
CA GLU A 104 26.67 4.18 -9.22
C GLU A 104 27.10 4.67 -10.60
N PRO A 105 26.97 5.97 -10.92
CA PRO A 105 27.50 6.54 -12.15
C PRO A 105 28.97 6.15 -12.36
N GLY A 106 29.29 5.59 -13.53
CA GLY A 106 30.66 5.14 -13.86
C GLY A 106 31.02 3.72 -13.41
N SER A 107 30.11 3.00 -12.73
CA SER A 107 30.33 1.58 -12.40
C SER A 107 30.27 0.69 -13.64
N PRO A 108 31.11 -0.37 -13.72
CA PRO A 108 31.03 -1.36 -14.79
C PRO A 108 29.63 -2.00 -14.82
N PRO A 109 29.18 -2.54 -15.97
CA PRO A 109 27.86 -3.14 -16.09
C PRO A 109 27.67 -4.24 -15.05
N LEU A 110 26.83 -3.96 -14.05
CA LEU A 110 26.56 -4.88 -12.96
C LEU A 110 25.64 -6.00 -13.45
N ARG A 111 25.81 -7.20 -12.87
CA ARG A 111 25.01 -8.39 -13.20
C ARG A 111 23.53 -8.11 -12.95
N ARG A 112 22.66 -8.87 -13.63
CA ARG A 112 21.20 -8.90 -13.36
C ARG A 112 20.90 -9.63 -12.05
N LEU A 113 21.62 -9.37 -10.98
CA LEU A 113 21.35 -9.94 -9.66
C LEU A 113 21.55 -8.84 -8.63
N SER A 114 20.49 -8.57 -7.88
CA SER A 114 20.45 -7.49 -6.91
C SER A 114 19.74 -7.97 -5.65
N VAL A 115 20.05 -7.33 -4.52
CA VAL A 115 19.18 -7.39 -3.35
C VAL A 115 18.12 -6.32 -3.52
N VAL A 116 16.86 -6.74 -3.51
CA VAL A 116 15.70 -5.86 -3.56
C VAL A 116 15.10 -5.80 -2.16
N GLY A 117 14.69 -4.61 -1.73
CA GLY A 117 14.02 -4.41 -0.45
C GLY A 117 12.79 -3.51 -0.57
N TYR A 118 11.81 -3.74 0.29
CA TYR A 118 10.63 -2.91 0.48
C TYR A 118 10.53 -2.53 1.95
N ARG A 119 10.26 -1.25 2.20
CA ARG A 119 10.04 -0.71 3.54
C ARG A 119 9.15 0.51 3.48
N MET A 120 8.63 0.91 4.63
CA MET A 120 8.00 2.22 4.79
C MET A 120 9.02 3.22 5.33
N ASN A 121 9.02 4.44 4.82
CA ASN A 121 9.83 5.52 5.37
C ASN A 121 9.11 6.28 6.49
N ASP A 122 9.80 7.25 7.10
CA ASP A 122 9.28 8.06 8.21
C ASP A 122 8.06 8.91 7.83
N LEU A 123 7.87 9.19 6.54
CA LEU A 123 6.69 9.87 6.01
C LEU A 123 5.54 8.91 5.70
N LEU A 124 5.66 7.65 6.10
CA LEU A 124 4.76 6.56 5.76
C LEU A 124 4.53 6.48 4.26
N GLN A 125 5.60 6.42 3.47
CA GLN A 125 5.55 6.13 2.04
C GLN A 125 6.24 4.80 1.79
N LEU A 126 5.70 4.02 0.85
CA LEU A 126 6.34 2.76 0.48
C LEU A 126 7.54 3.06 -0.40
N GLU A 127 8.70 2.58 0.03
CA GLU A 127 9.94 2.66 -0.69
C GLU A 127 10.36 1.31 -1.23
N ARG A 128 11.05 1.34 -2.36
CA ARG A 128 11.72 0.20 -2.93
C ARG A 128 13.19 0.50 -3.10
N GLY A 129 14.05 -0.38 -2.60
CA GLY A 129 15.47 -0.33 -2.86
C GLY A 129 15.93 -1.49 -3.73
N ALA A 130 16.97 -1.26 -4.53
CA ALA A 130 17.62 -2.33 -5.29
C ALA A 130 19.12 -2.08 -5.38
N ARG A 131 19.89 -2.89 -4.65
CA ARG A 131 21.34 -2.82 -4.63
C ARG A 131 21.93 -3.95 -5.47
N PRO A 132 22.66 -3.63 -6.55
CA PRO A 132 23.31 -4.65 -7.36
C PRO A 132 24.42 -5.35 -6.56
N LEU A 133 24.55 -6.67 -6.74
CA LEU A 133 25.65 -7.41 -6.13
C LEU A 133 26.92 -7.27 -6.97
N ALA A 134 27.91 -6.58 -6.41
CA ALA A 134 29.28 -6.64 -6.90
C ALA A 134 30.00 -7.83 -6.25
N TRP A 135 30.80 -8.56 -7.03
CA TRP A 135 31.70 -9.59 -6.50
C TRP A 135 32.84 -8.99 -5.63
N ASP A 136 33.05 -7.67 -5.73
CA ASP A 136 34.08 -6.86 -5.05
C ASP A 136 34.07 -6.98 -3.52
N GLY A 137 32.93 -7.34 -2.91
CA GLY A 137 32.86 -7.62 -1.47
C GLY A 137 33.84 -8.71 -0.99
N MET A 138 34.34 -9.57 -1.88
CA MET A 138 35.51 -10.41 -1.60
C MET A 138 36.80 -9.67 -1.94
N ARG A 139 37.21 -8.75 -1.07
CA ARG A 139 38.60 -8.29 -1.06
C ARG A 139 39.46 -9.39 -0.45
N PHE A 140 40.17 -10.15 -1.30
CA PHE A 140 41.35 -10.89 -0.85
C PHE A 140 42.44 -9.87 -0.50
N SER A 141 42.34 -9.27 0.68
CA SER A 141 43.43 -8.49 1.25
C SER A 141 44.41 -9.44 1.92
N PRO A 142 45.70 -9.46 1.54
CA PRO A 142 46.69 -10.28 2.24
C PRO A 142 46.96 -9.81 3.68
N THR A 143 46.41 -8.66 4.10
CA THR A 143 46.59 -8.05 5.42
C THR A 143 45.30 -7.75 6.19
N ALA A 144 44.12 -7.92 5.57
CA ALA A 144 42.85 -7.89 6.30
C ALA A 144 42.33 -9.32 6.35
N ALA A 145 41.96 -9.78 7.55
CA ALA A 145 41.31 -11.07 7.71
C ALA A 145 40.18 -11.16 6.68
N PRO A 146 40.14 -12.20 5.82
CA PRO A 146 39.01 -12.40 4.94
C PRO A 146 37.79 -12.55 5.84
N VAL A 147 36.95 -11.53 5.88
CA VAL A 147 35.65 -11.65 6.52
C VAL A 147 34.83 -12.49 5.56
N LEU A 148 34.97 -13.82 5.69
CA LEU A 148 33.84 -14.70 5.45
C LEU A 148 32.80 -14.28 6.49
N SER A 149 32.00 -13.26 6.19
CA SER A 149 30.75 -13.09 6.91
C SER A 149 30.00 -14.39 6.71
N SER A 150 29.55 -15.01 7.81
CA SER A 150 28.70 -16.19 7.73
C SER A 150 27.62 -15.92 6.66
N PRO A 151 27.39 -16.83 5.71
CA PRO A 151 26.57 -16.58 4.53
C PRO A 151 25.07 -16.54 4.81
N ASN A 152 24.66 -16.27 6.06
CA ASN A 152 23.30 -16.47 6.54
C ASN A 152 22.59 -15.14 6.88
N SER A 153 23.08 -14.01 6.39
CA SER A 153 22.33 -12.76 6.45
C SER A 153 22.41 -12.02 5.12
N LEU A 154 21.24 -11.72 4.56
CA LEU A 154 21.10 -10.80 3.43
C LEU A 154 21.90 -9.52 3.69
N PRO A 155 22.76 -9.09 2.75
CA PRO A 155 23.45 -7.84 2.92
C PRO A 155 22.42 -6.71 2.78
N PRO A 156 22.54 -5.65 3.59
CA PRO A 156 21.52 -4.61 3.61
C PRO A 156 21.42 -3.93 2.24
N VAL A 157 20.22 -3.45 1.91
CA VAL A 157 19.97 -2.72 0.66
C VAL A 157 20.60 -1.33 0.70
N ASP A 158 20.66 -0.73 1.89
CA ASP A 158 21.45 0.47 2.18
C ASP A 158 22.75 0.12 2.91
N VAL A 159 23.84 0.82 2.63
CA VAL A 159 25.08 0.75 3.41
C VAL A 159 25.12 1.95 4.35
N ALA A 160 25.56 1.77 5.59
CA ALA A 160 25.65 2.86 6.57
C ALA A 160 26.48 4.04 5.99
N GLY A 161 25.83 5.20 5.85
CA GLY A 161 26.43 6.41 5.25
C GLY A 161 26.04 6.69 3.80
N GLU A 162 25.37 5.77 3.10
CA GLU A 162 24.79 5.97 1.77
C GLU A 162 23.26 6.14 1.87
N THR A 163 22.78 7.37 2.06
CA THR A 163 21.35 7.67 1.93
C THR A 163 20.98 7.80 0.44
N SER A 164 20.84 6.71 -0.32
CA SER A 164 20.25 6.82 -1.68
C SER A 164 19.82 5.54 -2.43
N LYS A 165 19.73 4.34 -1.84
CA LYS A 165 19.37 3.13 -2.63
C LYS A 165 17.90 2.79 -2.65
N TYR A 166 17.07 3.53 -1.89
CA TYR A 166 15.62 3.45 -1.89
C TYR A 166 15.01 4.62 -2.66
N GLU A 167 14.00 4.32 -3.48
CA GLU A 167 13.14 5.30 -4.14
C GLU A 167 11.71 5.15 -3.60
N VAL A 168 10.98 6.27 -3.55
CA VAL A 168 9.54 6.23 -3.22
C VAL A 168 8.81 5.53 -4.35
N LEU A 169 8.23 4.37 -4.04
CA LEU A 169 7.42 3.58 -4.96
C LEU A 169 5.93 3.95 -4.86
N GLY A 170 5.45 4.28 -3.65
CA GLY A 170 4.06 4.63 -3.40
C GLY A 170 3.94 5.75 -2.38
N ASP A 171 3.69 6.97 -2.85
CA ASP A 171 3.54 8.17 -2.00
C ASP A 171 2.17 8.27 -1.31
N GLN A 172 1.21 7.41 -1.63
CA GLN A 172 -0.13 7.35 -1.03
C GLN A 172 -0.30 6.07 -0.19
N VAL A 173 0.60 5.09 -0.31
CA VAL A 173 0.64 3.95 0.61
C VAL A 173 0.95 4.48 2.00
N LEU A 174 0.19 4.07 3.01
CA LEU A 174 0.40 4.43 4.43
C LEU A 174 0.68 3.20 5.30
N ARG A 175 0.30 2.02 4.81
CA ARG A 175 0.48 0.74 5.49
C ARG A 175 0.91 -0.34 4.51
N PHE A 176 1.91 -1.12 4.89
CA PHE A 176 2.41 -2.27 4.13
C PHE A 176 2.53 -3.49 5.06
N GLU A 177 1.86 -4.57 4.70
CA GLU A 177 1.92 -5.87 5.38
C GLU A 177 2.04 -6.99 4.35
N TYR A 178 2.57 -8.13 4.78
CA TYR A 178 2.46 -9.36 4.02
C TYR A 178 2.05 -10.56 4.87
N GLY A 179 1.59 -11.61 4.21
CA GLY A 179 1.36 -12.92 4.79
C GLY A 179 1.78 -13.99 3.78
N PHE A 180 1.50 -15.24 4.10
CA PHE A 180 1.92 -16.37 3.30
C PHE A 180 0.75 -17.33 3.08
N ILE A 181 0.72 -17.95 1.90
CA ILE A 181 0.11 -19.26 1.74
C ILE A 181 1.25 -20.26 1.85
N VAL A 182 1.18 -21.12 2.87
CA VAL A 182 2.19 -22.15 3.13
C VAL A 182 1.71 -23.50 2.65
N SER A 183 2.60 -24.26 1.98
CA SER A 183 2.27 -25.52 1.32
C SER A 183 1.78 -26.58 2.28
N ALA A 184 0.87 -27.46 1.86
CA ALA A 184 0.51 -28.63 2.66
C ALA A 184 1.77 -29.38 3.19
N ASP A 185 1.78 -29.64 4.48
CA ASP A 185 2.79 -30.46 5.16
C ASP A 185 2.08 -31.36 6.20
N PRO A 186 1.67 -32.57 5.80
CA PRO A 186 1.03 -33.53 6.69
C PRO A 186 1.92 -33.97 7.87
N LEU A 187 3.24 -33.73 7.78
CA LEU A 187 4.22 -34.09 8.81
C LEU A 187 4.55 -32.92 9.74
N ALA A 188 4.06 -31.71 9.45
CA ALA A 188 4.22 -30.56 10.33
C ALA A 188 3.53 -30.80 11.69
N THR A 189 3.93 -30.02 12.70
CA THR A 189 3.28 -30.00 14.02
C THR A 189 2.80 -28.59 14.32
N PRO A 190 1.48 -28.32 14.31
CA PRO A 190 0.38 -29.25 13.97
C PRO A 190 0.37 -29.66 12.48
N PRO A 191 -0.22 -30.83 12.12
CA PRO A 191 -0.32 -31.27 10.73
C PRO A 191 -1.06 -30.26 9.86
N ARG A 192 -0.53 -30.04 8.65
CA ARG A 192 -1.11 -29.13 7.67
C ARG A 192 -1.50 -29.93 6.41
N PRO A 193 -2.71 -30.51 6.34
CA PRO A 193 -3.10 -31.38 5.23
C PRO A 193 -3.33 -30.63 3.91
N GLU A 194 -3.60 -29.33 3.97
CA GLU A 194 -3.88 -28.46 2.83
C GLU A 194 -3.06 -27.17 2.92
N PRO A 195 -2.88 -26.41 1.82
CA PRO A 195 -2.28 -25.09 1.90
C PRO A 195 -3.07 -24.17 2.84
N MET A 196 -2.38 -23.43 3.72
CA MET A 196 -3.02 -22.58 4.72
C MET A 196 -2.46 -21.16 4.69
N LEU A 197 -3.26 -20.19 5.14
CA LEU A 197 -2.77 -18.86 5.45
C LEU A 197 -1.82 -18.90 6.66
N SER A 198 -0.78 -18.08 6.62
CA SER A 198 0.16 -17.88 7.72
C SER A 198 0.54 -16.41 7.81
N ALA A 199 0.57 -15.88 9.02
CA ALA A 199 1.17 -14.58 9.29
C ALA A 199 2.67 -14.70 9.60
N VAL A 200 3.13 -15.91 9.94
CA VAL A 200 4.52 -16.19 10.28
C VAL A 200 5.26 -16.70 9.04
N PRO A 201 6.45 -16.16 8.71
CA PRO A 201 7.27 -16.68 7.63
C PRO A 201 7.70 -18.12 7.92
N PRO A 202 7.54 -19.06 6.98
CA PRO A 202 8.05 -20.41 7.15
C PRO A 202 9.59 -20.44 7.09
N ALA A 203 10.18 -21.53 7.54
CA ALA A 203 11.63 -21.67 7.67
C ALA A 203 12.38 -21.68 6.32
N SER A 204 11.66 -21.92 5.21
CA SER A 204 12.24 -22.02 3.88
C SER A 204 11.29 -21.51 2.81
N LEU A 205 11.84 -20.87 1.78
CA LEU A 205 11.09 -20.45 0.60
C LEU A 205 10.33 -21.61 -0.08
N GLY A 206 10.88 -22.84 -0.04
CA GLY A 206 10.21 -24.01 -0.61
C GLY A 206 8.87 -24.38 0.04
N GLN A 207 8.61 -23.87 1.25
CA GLN A 207 7.36 -24.06 1.99
C GLN A 207 6.32 -22.97 1.70
N ILE A 208 6.67 -21.96 0.90
CA ILE A 208 5.77 -20.87 0.52
C ILE A 208 5.18 -21.19 -0.86
N ASP A 209 3.86 -21.27 -0.94
CA ASP A 209 3.13 -21.34 -2.21
C ASP A 209 2.84 -19.95 -2.76
N ALA A 210 2.53 -18.98 -1.90
CA ALA A 210 2.35 -17.59 -2.29
C ALA A 210 2.74 -16.60 -1.17
N ILE A 211 3.24 -15.43 -1.57
CA ILE A 211 3.34 -14.26 -0.70
C ILE A 211 2.10 -13.40 -0.93
N VAL A 212 1.36 -13.13 0.14
CA VAL A 212 0.13 -12.31 0.11
C VAL A 212 0.51 -10.91 0.57
N VAL A 213 0.61 -9.95 -0.35
CA VAL A 213 0.99 -8.58 0.02
C VAL A 213 -0.26 -7.72 0.08
N THR A 214 -0.35 -6.91 1.13
CA THR A 214 -1.45 -5.97 1.35
C THR A 214 -0.92 -4.58 1.59
N VAL A 215 -1.53 -3.61 0.91
CA VAL A 215 -1.26 -2.18 1.11
C VAL A 215 -2.54 -1.45 1.46
N ALA A 216 -2.45 -0.51 2.39
CA ALA A 216 -3.48 0.50 2.58
C ALA A 216 -2.98 1.82 1.99
N THR A 217 -3.82 2.44 1.16
CA THR A 217 -3.55 3.74 0.56
C THR A 217 -4.50 4.80 1.09
N LEU A 218 -4.04 6.03 1.09
CA LEU A 218 -4.79 7.23 1.42
C LEU A 218 -4.78 8.14 0.21
N ASP A 219 -5.94 8.62 -0.24
CA ASP A 219 -5.96 9.49 -1.40
C ASP A 219 -5.17 10.79 -1.17
N SER A 220 -4.69 11.41 -2.25
CA SER A 220 -3.82 12.59 -2.18
C SER A 220 -4.45 13.79 -1.47
N ARG A 221 -5.78 13.94 -1.50
CA ARG A 221 -6.49 15.02 -0.80
C ARG A 221 -6.58 14.71 0.69
N ALA A 222 -6.98 13.50 1.07
CA ALA A 222 -7.00 13.06 2.46
C ALA A 222 -5.62 13.12 3.11
N ARG A 223 -4.57 12.72 2.38
CA ARG A 223 -3.20 12.80 2.87
C ARG A 223 -2.73 14.23 3.16
N ARG A 224 -3.27 15.24 2.48
CA ARG A 224 -3.01 16.67 2.78
C ARG A 224 -3.81 17.20 3.98
N MET A 225 -4.90 16.53 4.36
CA MET A 225 -5.74 16.94 5.50
C MET A 225 -5.24 16.39 6.84
N VAL A 226 -4.29 15.47 6.82
CA VAL A 226 -3.79 14.76 8.00
C VAL A 226 -2.31 15.10 8.18
N ASP A 227 -1.91 15.46 9.40
CA ASP A 227 -0.52 15.70 9.76
C ASP A 227 0.24 14.40 10.03
N ALA A 228 1.53 14.49 10.38
CA ALA A 228 2.37 13.32 10.60
C ALA A 228 1.85 12.42 11.74
N ASP A 229 1.36 13.03 12.83
CA ASP A 229 0.81 12.29 13.97
C ASP A 229 -0.51 11.60 13.63
N GLY A 230 -1.37 12.25 12.86
CA GLY A 230 -2.60 11.67 12.34
C GLY A 230 -2.33 10.53 11.35
N LEU A 231 -1.31 10.63 10.49
CA LEU A 231 -0.90 9.56 9.58
C LEU A 231 -0.36 8.36 10.38
N ALA A 232 0.45 8.60 11.40
CA ALA A 232 0.92 7.56 12.30
C ALA A 232 -0.24 6.90 13.07
N SER A 233 -1.25 7.68 13.46
CA SER A 233 -2.47 7.18 14.11
C SER A 233 -3.30 6.31 13.16
N LEU A 234 -3.47 6.73 11.90
CA LEU A 234 -4.10 5.91 10.85
C LEU A 234 -3.35 4.60 10.60
N ALA A 235 -2.02 4.66 10.53
CA ALA A 235 -1.20 3.48 10.30
C ALA A 235 -1.26 2.48 11.48
N ARG A 236 -1.35 2.94 12.72
CA ARG A 236 -1.49 2.07 13.92
C ARG A 236 -2.89 1.52 14.10
N TRP A 237 -3.91 2.25 13.63
CA TRP A 237 -5.29 1.81 13.66
C TRP A 237 -5.51 0.57 12.79
N LEU A 238 -4.73 0.41 11.74
CA LEU A 238 -4.66 -0.82 10.94
C LEU A 238 -3.73 -1.83 11.65
N PRO A 239 -4.26 -2.90 12.26
CA PRO A 239 -3.46 -3.81 13.08
C PRO A 239 -2.52 -4.66 12.23
N ASP A 240 -1.44 -5.14 12.86
CA ASP A 240 -0.48 -6.10 12.29
C ASP A 240 -1.17 -7.43 11.96
N TYR A 241 -0.71 -8.16 10.94
CA TYR A 241 -1.27 -9.48 10.63
C TYR A 241 -0.82 -10.52 11.67
N GLN A 242 -1.76 -11.09 12.41
CA GLN A 242 -1.46 -12.07 13.46
C GLN A 242 -1.77 -13.51 13.02
N GLN A 243 -1.04 -14.46 13.60
CA GLN A 243 -1.25 -15.89 13.31
C GLN A 243 -2.66 -16.37 13.70
N SER A 244 -3.25 -15.79 14.75
CA SER A 244 -4.64 -16.05 15.14
C SER A 244 -5.63 -15.70 14.03
N ASN A 245 -5.40 -14.60 13.31
CA ASN A 245 -6.24 -14.21 12.17
C ASN A 245 -6.09 -15.20 11.01
N ALA A 246 -4.85 -15.59 10.69
CA ALA A 246 -4.56 -16.55 9.64
C ALA A 246 -5.21 -17.91 9.91
N THR A 247 -5.13 -18.40 11.14
CA THR A 247 -5.79 -19.66 11.57
C THR A 247 -7.31 -19.56 11.51
N ALA A 248 -7.90 -18.38 11.70
CA ALA A 248 -9.32 -18.13 11.49
C ALA A 248 -9.72 -17.97 10.00
N GLY A 249 -8.78 -18.15 9.06
CA GLY A 249 -9.02 -17.99 7.63
C GLY A 249 -9.16 -16.53 7.17
N GLN A 250 -8.82 -15.57 8.02
CA GLN A 250 -8.93 -14.15 7.71
C GLN A 250 -7.65 -13.65 7.02
N THR A 251 -7.84 -12.90 5.95
CA THR A 251 -6.75 -12.14 5.32
C THR A 251 -6.62 -10.77 5.98
N ILE A 252 -5.42 -10.20 5.98
CA ILE A 252 -5.18 -8.87 6.54
C ILE A 252 -6.04 -7.80 5.84
N ALA A 253 -6.24 -7.92 4.52
CA ALA A 253 -7.13 -7.02 3.80
C ALA A 253 -8.59 -7.13 4.24
N GLY A 254 -9.05 -8.34 4.58
CA GLY A 254 -10.39 -8.53 5.14
C GLY A 254 -10.57 -7.81 6.47
N ILE A 255 -9.57 -7.89 7.35
CA ILE A 255 -9.57 -7.21 8.66
C ILE A 255 -9.62 -5.68 8.47
N TRP A 256 -8.71 -5.14 7.67
CA TRP A 256 -8.63 -3.69 7.45
C TRP A 256 -9.86 -3.13 6.73
N ASN A 257 -10.42 -3.86 5.76
CA ASN A 257 -11.67 -3.44 5.12
C ASN A 257 -12.84 -3.43 6.12
N GLY A 258 -12.90 -4.40 7.04
CA GLY A 258 -13.88 -4.41 8.12
C GLY A 258 -13.78 -3.16 9.01
N LEU A 259 -12.55 -2.80 9.41
CA LEU A 259 -12.30 -1.59 10.20
C LEU A 259 -12.67 -0.31 9.42
N ALA A 260 -12.28 -0.21 8.15
CA ALA A 260 -12.58 0.97 7.33
C ALA A 260 -14.08 1.20 7.09
N GLN A 261 -14.89 0.14 7.16
CA GLN A 261 -16.35 0.21 7.02
C GLN A 261 -17.06 0.48 8.34
N ASP A 262 -16.41 0.32 9.49
CA ASP A 262 -16.99 0.56 10.81
C ASP A 262 -16.56 1.91 11.38
N ALA A 263 -17.42 2.92 11.21
CA ALA A 263 -17.18 4.27 11.72
C ALA A 263 -17.04 4.35 13.25
N SER A 264 -17.56 3.35 13.99
CA SER A 264 -17.40 3.31 15.45
C SER A 264 -15.98 2.99 15.89
N GLN A 265 -15.18 2.43 14.99
CA GLN A 265 -13.78 2.04 15.23
C GLN A 265 -12.79 3.09 14.74
N TYR A 266 -13.24 4.25 14.23
CA TYR A 266 -12.35 5.25 13.66
C TYR A 266 -11.40 5.83 14.73
N PRO A 267 -10.11 6.05 14.38
CA PRO A 267 -9.15 6.57 15.33
C PRO A 267 -9.49 8.00 15.76
N SER A 268 -9.41 8.27 17.06
CA SER A 268 -9.61 9.61 17.60
C SER A 268 -8.56 10.59 17.10
N GLY A 269 -8.96 11.83 16.84
CA GLY A 269 -8.03 12.89 16.41
C GLY A 269 -7.73 12.91 14.91
N VAL A 270 -8.21 11.92 14.15
CA VAL A 270 -8.12 11.92 12.67
C VAL A 270 -9.49 12.31 12.09
N PRO A 271 -9.55 13.23 11.11
CA PRO A 271 -10.80 13.55 10.44
C PRO A 271 -11.47 12.31 9.81
N ALA A 272 -12.76 12.09 10.09
CA ALA A 272 -13.50 10.95 9.55
C ALA A 272 -13.49 10.90 8.01
N ALA A 273 -13.41 12.07 7.35
CA ALA A 273 -13.24 12.16 5.91
C ALA A 273 -11.93 11.53 5.42
N ALA A 274 -10.84 11.60 6.20
CA ALA A 274 -9.58 10.95 5.87
C ALA A 274 -9.64 9.44 6.16
N VAL A 275 -10.21 9.02 7.29
CA VAL A 275 -10.35 7.58 7.61
C VAL A 275 -11.19 6.86 6.56
N SER A 276 -12.33 7.45 6.17
CA SER A 276 -13.23 6.89 5.15
C SER A 276 -12.64 6.89 3.73
N SER A 277 -11.51 7.55 3.52
CA SER A 277 -10.77 7.52 2.25
C SER A 277 -9.72 6.42 2.17
N VAL A 278 -9.42 5.74 3.28
CA VAL A 278 -8.49 4.60 3.28
C VAL A 278 -9.01 3.52 2.34
N ARG A 279 -8.15 3.03 1.45
CA ARG A 279 -8.45 1.93 0.53
C ARG A 279 -7.44 0.82 0.75
N VAL A 280 -7.93 -0.40 0.79
CA VAL A 280 -7.09 -1.58 1.05
C VAL A 280 -7.06 -2.44 -0.20
N TYR A 281 -5.86 -2.80 -0.62
CA TYR A 281 -5.64 -3.67 -1.76
C TYR A 281 -4.73 -4.82 -1.37
N GLN A 282 -4.99 -6.00 -1.94
CA GLN A 282 -4.22 -7.21 -1.69
C GLN A 282 -3.95 -7.95 -3.00
N ARG A 283 -2.75 -8.50 -3.12
CA ARG A 283 -2.37 -9.36 -4.25
C ARG A 283 -1.61 -10.59 -3.76
N TYR A 284 -1.86 -11.70 -4.43
CA TYR A 284 -1.18 -12.97 -4.19
C TYR A 284 -0.08 -13.14 -5.24
N PHE A 285 1.15 -13.38 -4.77
CA PHE A 285 2.30 -13.64 -5.60
C PHE A 285 2.74 -15.09 -5.42
N TYR A 286 2.31 -15.94 -6.36
CA TYR A 286 2.61 -17.37 -6.34
C TYR A 286 4.09 -17.65 -6.63
N LEU A 287 4.69 -18.52 -5.82
CA LEU A 287 6.08 -18.95 -5.93
C LEU A 287 6.23 -20.37 -6.51
N LYS A 288 5.12 -21.04 -6.79
CA LYS A 288 5.05 -22.35 -7.46
C LYS A 288 4.11 -22.29 -8.64
#